data_AF-A0A944BRF0-F1
#
_entry.id   AF-A0A944BRF0-F1
#
_cell.length_a   1.000
_cell.length_b   1.000
_cell.length_c   1.000
_cell.angle_alpha   90.00
_cell.angle_beta   90.00
_cell.angle_gamma   90.00
#
_symmetry.space_group_name_H-M   'P 1'
#
loop_
_entity.id
_entity.type
_entity.pdbx_description
1 polymer ?
#
loop_
_entity_poly.entity_id
_entity_poly.type
_entity_poly.pdbx_seq_one_letter_code
_entity_poly.pdbx_strand_id
1 'polypeptide(L)'
;MGKFLTENLEPKTFTGQAEIAGAFPPPNAVCGLNANEVESAICTDKGNFFELKIYMLPEVDPVNGKGTGAVSTIITKKEISDAVEGYVEISNIRCEYENVYLIANVDKSTGDITELYVNMPLYLNLSALGMDCKVGLCFEDKYTVEW
;
A
#
# COMPACT_ATOMS: atom_id res chain seq x y z
N MET A 1 9.17 1.61 -24.32
CA MET A 1 7.72 1.41 -24.06
C MET A 1 7.57 1.29 -22.56
N GLY A 2 6.97 2.32 -21.95
CA GLY A 2 6.96 2.56 -20.50
C GLY A 2 6.36 1.40 -19.71
N LYS A 3 7.10 0.97 -18.69
CA LYS A 3 6.68 -0.06 -17.72
C LYS A 3 5.85 0.60 -16.61
N PHE A 4 4.73 1.22 -16.95
CA PHE A 4 3.79 1.68 -15.94
C PHE A 4 2.81 0.53 -15.66
N LEU A 5 2.69 0.13 -14.38
CA LEU A 5 1.67 -0.82 -13.89
C LEU A 5 1.74 -2.27 -14.39
N THR A 6 2.93 -2.83 -14.61
CA THR A 6 3.05 -4.29 -14.82
C THR A 6 3.19 -5.00 -13.47
N GLU A 7 2.35 -6.00 -13.26
CA GLU A 7 2.43 -6.96 -12.15
C GLU A 7 3.87 -7.48 -12.01
N ASN A 8 4.49 -7.26 -10.84
CA ASN A 8 5.79 -7.85 -10.53
C ASN A 8 5.57 -9.16 -9.80
N LEU A 9 5.43 -10.24 -10.56
CA LEU A 9 5.18 -11.60 -10.05
C LEU A 9 6.44 -12.29 -9.50
N GLU A 10 7.63 -11.73 -9.67
CA GLU A 10 8.86 -12.38 -9.19
C GLU A 10 8.95 -12.26 -7.66
N PRO A 11 8.83 -13.38 -6.92
CA PRO A 11 8.89 -13.34 -5.46
C PRO A 11 10.29 -12.88 -5.05
N LYS A 12 10.36 -11.77 -4.31
CA LYS A 12 11.61 -11.32 -3.74
C LYS A 12 11.87 -12.12 -2.47
N THR A 13 12.80 -13.07 -2.55
CA THR A 13 13.25 -13.85 -1.38
C THR A 13 14.38 -13.09 -0.70
N PHE A 14 14.21 -12.78 0.58
CA PHE A 14 15.26 -12.22 1.43
C PHE A 14 15.97 -13.36 2.15
N THR A 15 17.30 -13.33 2.20
CA THR A 15 18.10 -14.45 2.76
C THR A 15 18.61 -14.19 4.17
N GLY A 16 18.24 -13.05 4.76
CA GLY A 16 18.60 -12.75 6.14
C GLY A 16 17.82 -11.57 6.73
N GLN A 17 17.76 -11.53 8.06
CA GLN A 17 17.01 -10.55 8.85
C GLN A 17 17.34 -9.08 8.51
N ALA A 18 18.59 -8.78 8.17
CA ALA A 18 19.00 -7.43 7.80
C ALA A 18 18.40 -6.98 6.45
N GLU A 19 18.21 -7.91 5.51
CA GLU A 19 17.59 -7.61 4.22
C GLU A 19 16.07 -7.45 4.38
N ILE A 20 15.45 -8.28 5.22
CA ILE A 20 14.05 -8.18 5.60
C ILE A 20 13.79 -6.82 6.24
N ALA A 21 14.57 -6.42 7.24
CA ALA A 21 14.41 -5.12 7.93
C ALA A 21 14.59 -3.89 7.00
N GLY A 22 15.33 -4.03 5.91
CA GLY A 22 15.51 -2.96 4.91
C GLY A 22 14.40 -2.89 3.87
N ALA A 23 13.57 -3.93 3.75
CA ALA A 23 12.52 -4.03 2.74
C ALA A 23 11.11 -4.20 3.31
N PHE A 24 11.01 -4.47 4.61
CA PHE A 24 9.78 -4.69 5.35
C PHE A 24 9.78 -3.88 6.66
N PRO A 25 8.77 -3.00 6.89
CA PRO A 25 7.67 -2.66 5.98
C PRO A 25 8.16 -1.99 4.68
N PRO A 26 7.31 -1.81 3.65
CA PRO A 26 7.73 -1.38 2.32
C PRO A 26 8.71 -0.20 2.33
N PRO A 27 9.66 -0.11 1.37
CA PRO A 27 10.61 1.00 1.34
C PRO A 27 9.91 2.37 1.39
N ASN A 28 10.34 3.23 2.33
CA ASN A 28 9.74 4.53 2.68
C ASN A 28 8.46 4.50 3.53
N ALA A 29 7.98 3.32 3.96
CA ALA A 29 6.97 3.22 5.01
C ALA A 29 7.58 3.69 6.34
N VAL A 30 6.98 4.72 6.93
CA VAL A 30 7.33 5.17 8.29
C VAL A 30 6.26 4.65 9.23
N CYS A 31 6.65 3.88 10.24
CA CYS A 31 5.71 3.39 11.25
C CYS A 31 5.19 4.56 12.10
N GLY A 32 4.02 5.10 11.74
CA GLY A 32 3.39 6.24 12.42
C GLY A 32 1.86 6.14 12.48
N LEU A 33 1.31 4.95 12.25
CA LEU A 33 -0.12 4.70 12.23
C LEU A 33 -0.77 5.00 13.60
N ASN A 34 -1.79 5.86 13.61
CA ASN A 34 -2.53 6.22 14.81
C ASN A 34 -3.93 5.60 14.84
N ALA A 35 -4.47 5.37 16.03
CA ALA A 35 -5.78 4.73 16.19
C ALA A 35 -6.94 5.52 15.55
N ASN A 36 -6.83 6.85 15.47
CA ASN A 36 -7.83 7.71 14.83
C ASN A 36 -7.78 7.71 13.30
N GLU A 37 -6.78 7.06 12.71
CA GLU A 37 -6.61 6.88 11.26
C GLU A 37 -7.18 5.54 10.78
N VAL A 38 -7.55 4.67 11.73
CA VAL A 38 -8.09 3.33 11.50
C VAL A 38 -9.61 3.38 11.65
N GLU A 39 -10.32 2.90 10.64
CA GLU A 39 -11.78 2.78 10.68
C GLU A 39 -12.19 1.60 11.58
N SER A 40 -11.53 0.46 11.41
CA SER A 40 -11.73 -0.70 12.28
C SER A 40 -10.50 -1.60 12.31
N ALA A 41 -10.31 -2.29 13.44
CA ALA A 41 -9.29 -3.31 13.60
C ALA A 41 -9.91 -4.55 14.25
N ILE A 42 -9.61 -5.71 13.69
CA ILE A 42 -10.10 -7.02 14.14
C ILE A 42 -8.90 -7.91 14.40
N CYS A 43 -8.83 -8.50 15.59
CA CYS A 43 -7.86 -9.54 15.92
C CYS A 43 -8.60 -10.86 16.09
N THR A 44 -8.25 -11.86 15.29
CA THR A 44 -8.85 -13.20 15.35
C THR A 44 -7.80 -14.22 15.76
N ASP A 45 -8.11 -15.01 16.79
CA ASP A 45 -7.31 -16.16 17.17
C ASP A 45 -7.53 -17.33 16.18
N LYS A 46 -6.45 -17.82 15.56
CA LYS A 46 -6.47 -18.95 14.60
C LYS A 46 -5.72 -20.18 15.12
N GLY A 47 -5.58 -20.32 16.43
CA GLY A 47 -4.84 -21.40 17.08
C GLY A 47 -3.35 -21.08 17.21
N ASN A 48 -2.58 -21.21 16.13
CA ASN A 48 -1.12 -21.02 16.15
C ASN A 48 -0.68 -19.57 15.88
N PHE A 49 -1.53 -18.77 15.25
CA PHE A 49 -1.27 -17.37 14.94
C PHE A 49 -2.48 -16.48 15.29
N PHE A 50 -2.25 -15.18 15.40
CA PHE A 50 -3.29 -14.16 15.36
C PHE A 50 -3.41 -13.60 13.94
N GLU A 51 -4.62 -13.51 13.42
CA GLU A 51 -4.93 -12.80 12.17
C GLU A 51 -5.42 -11.39 12.54
N LEU A 52 -4.64 -10.38 12.20
CA LEU A 52 -4.98 -8.97 12.35
C LEU A 52 -5.54 -8.45 11.04
N LYS A 53 -6.73 -7.85 11.06
CA LYS A 53 -7.30 -7.11 9.91
C LYS A 53 -7.50 -5.66 10.30
N ILE A 54 -6.90 -4.74 9.56
CA ILE A 54 -7.00 -3.30 9.82
C ILE A 54 -7.59 -2.64 8.58
N TYR A 55 -8.68 -1.92 8.75
CA TYR A 55 -9.34 -1.12 7.73
C TYR A 55 -9.03 0.35 7.99
N MET A 56 -8.53 1.03 6.98
CA MET A 56 -8.14 2.43 7.04
C MET A 56 -9.32 3.34 6.74
N LEU A 57 -9.35 4.52 7.37
CA LEU A 57 -10.27 5.56 6.93
C LEU A 57 -9.91 6.02 5.51
N PRO A 58 -10.89 6.37 4.67
CA PRO A 58 -10.64 6.94 3.36
C PRO A 58 -9.76 8.20 3.43
N GLU A 59 -8.83 8.33 2.50
CA GLU A 59 -7.88 9.44 2.50
C GLU A 59 -7.59 9.94 1.07
N VAL A 60 -7.49 11.26 0.93
CA VAL A 60 -7.17 11.92 -0.33
C VAL A 60 -5.76 12.48 -0.26
N ASP A 61 -4.94 12.16 -1.26
CA ASP A 61 -3.53 12.52 -1.35
C ASP A 61 -2.77 12.16 -0.04
N PRO A 62 -2.81 10.88 0.41
CA PRO A 62 -2.14 10.45 1.62
C PRO A 62 -0.64 10.74 1.57
N VAL A 63 -0.05 10.97 2.74
CA VAL A 63 1.39 11.17 2.90
C VAL A 63 2.03 9.93 3.48
N ASN A 64 3.25 9.60 3.02
CA ASN A 64 4.00 8.48 3.58
C ASN A 64 4.15 8.64 5.10
N GLY A 65 3.84 7.58 5.83
CA GLY A 65 4.03 7.49 7.27
C GLY A 65 2.86 7.88 8.15
N LYS A 66 1.72 8.28 7.57
CA LYS A 66 0.48 8.57 8.31
C LYS A 66 -0.72 8.05 7.56
N GLY A 67 -1.81 7.81 8.27
CA GLY A 67 -3.06 7.42 7.61
C GLY A 67 -2.88 6.17 6.76
N THR A 68 -3.51 6.19 5.59
CA THR A 68 -3.37 5.16 4.56
C THR A 68 -1.90 5.01 4.14
N GLY A 69 -1.15 6.10 4.02
CA GLY A 69 0.28 6.07 3.67
C GLY A 69 1.21 5.52 4.73
N ALA A 70 0.72 5.18 5.93
CA ALA A 70 1.49 4.42 6.93
C ALA A 70 1.53 2.91 6.62
N VAL A 71 0.58 2.41 5.82
CA VAL A 71 0.39 0.96 5.59
C VAL A 71 0.40 0.56 4.11
N SER A 72 0.41 1.53 3.20
CA SER A 72 0.29 1.33 1.75
C SER A 72 1.42 2.02 1.00
N THR A 73 1.71 1.50 -0.20
CA THR A 73 2.54 2.19 -1.18
C THR A 73 1.74 3.34 -1.79
N ILE A 74 2.23 4.57 -1.64
CA ILE A 74 1.55 5.74 -2.18
C ILE A 74 2.11 6.11 -3.56
N ILE A 75 1.23 6.12 -4.56
CA ILE A 75 1.54 6.72 -5.86
C ILE A 75 1.62 8.24 -5.74
N THR A 76 2.77 8.77 -6.12
CA THR A 76 3.04 10.20 -6.13
C THR A 76 2.59 10.85 -7.44
N LYS A 77 2.24 12.15 -7.38
CA LYS A 77 1.91 12.95 -8.56
C LYS A 77 3.04 12.94 -9.59
N LYS A 78 4.29 12.87 -9.13
CA LYS A 78 5.47 12.78 -10.00
C LYS A 78 5.48 11.48 -10.81
N GLU A 79 5.22 10.34 -10.19
CA GLU A 79 5.17 9.06 -10.91
C GLU A 79 4.09 9.05 -11.99
N ILE A 80 2.94 9.66 -11.72
CA ILE A 80 1.86 9.80 -12.70
C ILE A 80 2.28 10.73 -13.85
N SER A 81 2.88 11.89 -13.55
CA SER A 81 3.36 12.82 -14.57
C SER A 81 4.52 12.28 -15.39
N ASP A 82 5.43 11.52 -14.78
CA ASP A 82 6.55 10.88 -15.47
C ASP A 82 6.04 9.76 -16.40
N ALA A 83 5.00 9.02 -16.00
CA ALA A 83 4.42 7.93 -16.79
C ALA A 83 3.79 8.39 -18.12
N VAL A 84 3.29 9.63 -18.20
CA VAL A 84 2.75 10.18 -19.45
C VAL A 84 3.82 10.74 -20.38
N GLU A 85 5.10 10.77 -19.96
CA GLU A 85 6.27 11.19 -20.76
C GLU A 85 6.07 12.51 -21.55
N GLY A 86 5.21 13.41 -21.07
CA GLY A 86 4.86 14.66 -21.75
C GLY A 86 3.97 14.51 -23.00
N TYR A 87 3.48 13.31 -23.33
CA TYR A 87 2.53 13.10 -24.44
C TYR A 87 1.17 13.74 -24.19
N VAL A 88 0.79 13.88 -22.93
CA VAL A 88 -0.47 14.48 -22.49
C VAL A 88 -0.20 15.42 -21.33
N GLU A 89 -0.68 16.65 -21.42
CA GLU A 89 -0.71 17.55 -20.27
C GLU A 89 -1.76 17.05 -19.28
N ILE A 90 -1.31 16.72 -18.07
CA ILE A 90 -2.17 16.30 -16.97
C ILE A 90 -2.11 17.34 -15.84
N SER A 91 -3.26 17.59 -15.23
CA SER A 91 -3.39 18.53 -14.10
C SER A 91 -4.43 18.04 -13.10
N ASN A 92 -4.60 18.77 -11.99
CA ASN A 92 -5.60 18.46 -10.95
C ASN A 92 -5.53 17.03 -10.39
N ILE A 93 -4.32 16.44 -10.37
CA ILE A 93 -4.11 15.07 -9.90
C ILE A 93 -4.49 14.97 -8.42
N ARG A 94 -5.42 14.05 -8.11
CA ARG A 94 -5.80 13.63 -6.77
C ARG A 94 -5.86 12.11 -6.68
N CYS A 95 -5.26 11.56 -5.65
CA CYS A 95 -5.26 10.14 -5.35
C CYS A 95 -6.19 9.86 -4.17
N GLU A 96 -7.38 9.31 -4.43
CA GLU A 96 -8.38 8.98 -3.40
C GLU A 96 -8.28 7.50 -3.06
N TYR A 97 -7.77 7.17 -1.88
CA TYR A 97 -7.70 5.80 -1.40
C TYR A 97 -8.94 5.49 -0.57
N GLU A 98 -9.67 4.45 -0.98
CA GLU A 98 -10.91 4.04 -0.33
C GLU A 98 -10.87 2.54 -0.02
N ASN A 99 -11.42 2.14 1.13
CA ASN A 99 -11.49 0.74 1.55
C ASN A 99 -10.11 0.05 1.58
N VAL A 100 -9.06 0.80 1.92
CA VAL A 100 -7.72 0.22 2.11
C VAL A 100 -7.75 -0.65 3.35
N TYR A 101 -7.22 -1.85 3.23
CA TYR A 101 -7.08 -2.75 4.37
C TYR A 101 -5.81 -3.56 4.28
N LEU A 102 -5.34 -3.99 5.44
CA LEU A 102 -4.25 -4.95 5.56
C LEU A 102 -4.68 -6.15 6.39
N ILE A 103 -4.09 -7.30 6.07
CA ILE A 103 -4.20 -8.54 6.83
C ILE A 103 -2.78 -8.97 7.20
N ALA A 104 -2.52 -9.12 8.49
CA ALA A 104 -1.23 -9.61 8.99
C ALA A 104 -1.44 -10.86 9.85
N ASN A 105 -0.65 -11.89 9.59
CA ASN A 105 -0.58 -13.07 10.44
C ASN A 105 0.63 -12.96 11.36
N VAL A 106 0.40 -13.13 12.67
CA VAL A 106 1.41 -13.02 13.72
C VAL A 106 1.53 -14.35 14.45
N ASP A 107 2.70 -14.99 14.38
CA ASP A 107 2.97 -16.22 15.12
C ASP A 107 2.87 -15.96 16.63
N LYS A 108 2.15 -16.82 17.36
CA LYS A 108 1.94 -16.61 18.80
C LYS A 108 3.15 -16.91 19.66
N SER A 109 4.03 -17.80 19.20
CA SER A 109 5.18 -18.24 19.96
C SER A 109 6.32 -17.23 19.89
N THR A 110 6.50 -16.59 18.74
CA THR A 110 7.57 -15.61 18.52
C THR A 110 7.08 -14.17 18.56
N GLY A 111 5.82 -13.92 18.21
CA GLY A 111 5.28 -12.57 18.02
C GLY A 111 5.63 -11.97 16.66
N ASP A 112 6.22 -12.74 15.75
CA ASP A 112 6.66 -12.26 14.45
C ASP A 112 5.54 -12.28 13.41
N ILE A 113 5.56 -11.31 12.49
CA ILE A 113 4.66 -11.30 11.34
C ILE A 113 5.16 -12.33 10.32
N THR A 114 4.34 -13.33 10.00
CA THR A 114 4.67 -14.39 9.03
C THR A 114 4.07 -14.13 7.64
N GLU A 115 2.97 -13.39 7.58
CA GLU A 115 2.34 -12.96 6.33
C GLU A 115 1.81 -11.54 6.47
N LEU A 116 1.93 -10.75 5.40
CA LEU A 116 1.28 -9.45 5.27
C LEU A 116 0.65 -9.36 3.89
N TYR A 117 -0.62 -9.00 3.84
CA TYR A 117 -1.32 -8.61 2.63
C TYR A 117 -1.88 -7.21 2.80
N VAL A 118 -1.69 -6.35 1.80
CA VAL A 118 -2.23 -4.99 1.77
C VAL A 118 -2.99 -4.81 0.47
N ASN A 119 -4.27 -4.47 0.58
CA ASN A 119 -5.14 -4.13 -0.54
C ASN A 119 -5.36 -2.61 -0.57
N MET A 120 -5.05 -2.00 -1.71
CA MET A 120 -4.99 -0.54 -1.85
C MET A 120 -5.80 -0.08 -3.06
N PRO A 121 -7.14 -0.01 -2.94
CA PRO A 121 -7.98 0.57 -3.99
C PRO A 121 -7.76 2.09 -4.04
N LEU A 122 -7.61 2.59 -5.26
CA LEU A 122 -7.31 3.99 -5.56
C LEU A 122 -8.26 4.49 -6.66
N TYR A 123 -8.90 5.62 -6.45
CA TYR A 123 -9.43 6.43 -7.54
C TYR A 123 -8.47 7.56 -7.87
N LEU A 124 -7.88 7.47 -9.06
CA LEU A 124 -7.07 8.52 -9.65
C LEU A 124 -7.99 9.51 -10.37
N ASN A 125 -8.07 10.73 -9.84
CA ASN A 125 -8.77 11.84 -10.46
C ASN A 125 -7.74 12.79 -11.08
N LEU A 126 -7.92 13.15 -12.34
CA LEU A 126 -7.04 14.07 -13.06
C LEU A 126 -7.78 14.77 -14.20
N SER A 127 -7.28 15.91 -14.65
CA SER A 127 -7.72 16.54 -15.89
C SER A 127 -6.70 16.27 -17.00
N ALA A 128 -7.15 15.84 -18.17
CA ALA A 128 -6.33 15.57 -19.34
C ALA A 128 -7.08 15.96 -20.62
N LEU A 129 -6.40 16.60 -21.58
CA LEU A 129 -6.98 17.00 -22.87
C LEU A 129 -8.28 17.83 -22.73
N GLY A 130 -8.38 18.64 -21.68
CA GLY A 130 -9.57 19.45 -21.39
C GLY A 130 -10.76 18.70 -20.80
N MET A 131 -10.57 17.43 -20.38
CA MET A 131 -11.59 16.60 -19.75
C MET A 131 -11.20 16.24 -18.32
N ASP A 132 -12.19 16.14 -17.44
CA ASP A 132 -12.00 15.56 -16.10
C ASP A 132 -12.20 14.04 -16.17
N CYS A 133 -11.20 13.31 -15.68
CA CYS A 133 -11.11 11.87 -15.74
C CYS A 133 -11.07 11.28 -14.31
N LYS A 134 -11.76 10.17 -14.11
CA LYS A 134 -11.67 9.34 -12.90
C LYS A 134 -11.38 7.89 -13.30
N VAL A 135 -10.28 7.35 -12.81
CA VAL A 135 -9.81 5.99 -13.13
C VAL A 135 -9.68 5.20 -11.83
N GLY A 136 -10.31 4.03 -11.77
CA GLY A 136 -10.13 3.08 -10.66
C GLY A 136 -8.89 2.22 -10.89
N LEU A 137 -8.02 2.16 -9.88
CA LEU A 137 -6.80 1.37 -9.82
C LEU A 137 -6.83 0.55 -8.52
N CYS A 138 -6.17 -0.59 -8.49
CA CYS A 138 -5.99 -1.37 -7.27
C CYS A 138 -4.57 -1.91 -7.23
N PHE A 139 -3.91 -1.71 -6.09
CA PHE A 139 -2.60 -2.26 -5.82
C PHE A 139 -2.72 -3.28 -4.71
N GLU A 140 -2.02 -4.38 -4.86
CA GLU A 140 -1.98 -5.44 -3.87
C GLU A 140 -0.53 -5.79 -3.59
N ASP A 141 -0.14 -5.69 -2.33
CA ASP A 141 1.15 -6.16 -1.86
C ASP A 141 0.94 -7.41 -1.02
N LYS A 142 1.67 -8.48 -1.34
CA LYS A 142 1.64 -9.74 -0.59
C LYS A 142 3.05 -10.17 -0.22
N TYR A 143 3.25 -10.40 1.08
CA TYR A 143 4.51 -10.83 1.66
C TYR A 143 4.30 -12.10 2.49
N THR A 144 5.25 -13.02 2.35
CA THR A 144 5.47 -14.13 3.28
C THR A 144 6.88 -13.96 3.84
N VAL A 145 7.02 -14.04 5.15
CA VAL A 145 8.27 -13.74 5.86
C VAL A 145 8.75 -14.99 6.59
N GLU A 146 9.96 -15.44 6.26
CA GLU A 146 10.67 -16.50 6.96
C GLU A 146 11.77 -15.84 7.82
N TRP A 147 11.64 -15.93 9.16
CA TRP A 147 12.49 -15.26 10.14
C TRP A 147 13.75 -16.03 10.53
#